data_AF-A0A4P9VX89-F1
#
_entry.id   AF-A0A4P9VX89-F1
#
_cell.length_a   1.000
_cell.length_b   1.000
_cell.length_c   1.000
_cell.angle_alpha   90.00
_cell.angle_beta   90.00
_cell.angle_gamma   90.00
#
_symmetry.space_group_name_H-M   'P 1'
#
loop_
_entity.id
_entity.type
_entity.pdbx_description
1 polymer ?
#
loop_
_entity_poly.entity_id
_entity_poly.type
_entity_poly.pdbx_seq_one_letter_code
_entity_poly.pdbx_strand_id
1 'polypeptide(L)'
;DISDCRLSGIRLAHLAFSSTISGFALQYAGRPIYFPHNLDFRGRAYPIPIHLNHIGNDLCRGLLMFNEKKTLGESGLRWLKIHAANLAGQDKIPLKDREAYTVKNMEEVFDSADYPLTGRRWWLKSDDPWQLLATCKELTAAMRTPKPTEFKSCLPVHQDGTCNGLQHYAALGGDPLGAQQVNLVKSADGKPADVYSAIAAKVIALIEEDIAAEKPEALAMKGRVNRKTVKQTVMTNTYGVTFIGARAQVRNRLNEANADSAKLGLAPLTKAEIASCSMYITTCIFKSMGQMFDGARQIQTWLMATAALIAKTVPDSFISDADYELASDLDELGLLPSPFDIAGREAASAEEELTGTFGATVRPAVEKPEPTIPGTAGGTAADKVLEEAIASQAEETSAAEKKTEKISPRSIRGPPAERLPDRMASVIWTTPVGLPVVQPYREYKSKEVSDEFEAFEKSDGG
;
A
#
# COMPACT_ATOMS: atom_id res chain seq x y z
N ASP A 1 17.08 -10.75 -26.71
CA ASP A 1 16.52 -11.14 -25.41
C ASP A 1 16.43 -9.91 -24.51
N ILE A 2 15.32 -9.16 -24.58
CA ILE A 2 15.12 -7.89 -23.86
C ILE A 2 14.82 -8.14 -22.37
N SER A 3 14.31 -9.33 -22.05
CA SER A 3 14.11 -9.84 -20.69
C SER A 3 15.42 -9.94 -19.91
N ASP A 4 16.47 -10.50 -20.52
CA ASP A 4 17.77 -10.65 -19.87
C ASP A 4 18.49 -9.31 -19.61
N CYS A 5 18.33 -8.33 -20.51
CA CYS A 5 18.86 -6.98 -20.31
C CYS A 5 18.14 -6.20 -19.19
N ARG A 6 16.83 -6.39 -19.00
CA ARG A 6 16.10 -5.76 -17.88
C ARG A 6 16.48 -6.36 -16.53
N LEU A 7 16.65 -7.68 -16.47
CA LEU A 7 17.12 -8.40 -15.28
C LEU A 7 18.57 -8.02 -14.92
N SER A 8 19.43 -7.82 -15.91
CA SER A 8 20.81 -7.36 -15.69
C SER A 8 20.86 -5.90 -15.21
N GLY A 9 20.03 -5.01 -15.77
CA GLY A 9 19.92 -3.61 -15.36
C GLY A 9 19.45 -3.43 -13.91
N ILE A 10 18.41 -4.15 -13.49
CA ILE A 10 17.92 -4.10 -12.10
C ILE A 10 18.99 -4.62 -11.11
N ARG A 11 19.68 -5.70 -11.48
CA ARG A 11 20.78 -6.25 -10.66
C ARG A 11 21.96 -5.28 -10.57
N LEU A 12 22.34 -4.64 -11.68
CA LEU A 12 23.39 -3.60 -11.68
C LEU A 12 23.00 -2.40 -10.81
N ALA A 13 21.75 -1.93 -10.91
CA ALA A 13 21.26 -0.83 -10.08
C ALA A 13 21.29 -1.20 -8.58
N HIS A 14 20.87 -2.41 -8.21
CA HIS A 14 20.96 -2.90 -6.83
C HIS A 14 22.42 -3.00 -6.33
N LEU A 15 23.33 -3.49 -7.18
CA LEU A 15 24.76 -3.58 -6.84
C LEU A 15 25.39 -2.19 -6.70
N ALA A 16 25.10 -1.27 -7.61
CA ALA A 16 25.57 0.11 -7.53
C ALA A 16 25.05 0.80 -6.27
N PHE A 17 23.76 0.67 -5.97
CA PHE A 17 23.17 1.22 -4.75
C PHE A 17 23.81 0.64 -3.48
N SER A 18 24.01 -0.68 -3.43
CA SER A 18 24.65 -1.35 -2.28
C SER A 18 26.12 -0.97 -2.13
N SER A 19 26.82 -0.77 -3.25
CA SER A 19 28.21 -0.26 -3.29
C SER A 19 28.28 1.15 -2.72
N THR A 20 27.38 2.05 -3.12
CA THR A 20 27.29 3.41 -2.59
C THR A 20 27.03 3.43 -1.09
N ILE A 21 26.09 2.63 -0.59
CA ILE A 21 25.82 2.48 0.85
C ILE A 21 27.09 2.04 1.58
N SER A 22 27.77 1.02 1.05
CA SER A 22 28.99 0.47 1.64
C SER A 22 30.14 1.48 1.64
N GLY A 23 30.28 2.27 0.57
CA GLY A 23 31.25 3.35 0.46
C GLY A 23 31.05 4.43 1.53
N PHE A 24 29.82 4.90 1.71
CA PHE A 24 29.49 5.83 2.80
C PHE A 24 29.73 5.21 4.18
N ALA A 25 29.29 3.97 4.39
CA ALA A 25 29.47 3.27 5.66
C ALA A 25 30.97 3.13 6.03
N LEU A 26 31.83 2.83 5.05
CA LEU A 26 33.29 2.79 5.25
C LEU A 26 33.86 4.17 5.57
N GLN A 27 33.43 5.22 4.86
CA GLN A 27 33.91 6.59 5.11
C GLN A 27 33.58 7.10 6.51
N TYR A 28 32.42 6.72 7.05
CA TYR A 28 31.95 7.12 8.38
C TYR A 28 32.21 6.06 9.46
N ALA A 29 32.92 4.97 9.14
CA ALA A 29 33.20 3.90 10.09
C ALA A 29 33.92 4.44 11.33
N GLY A 30 33.38 4.13 12.51
CA GLY A 30 33.92 4.57 13.81
C GLY A 30 33.67 6.04 14.16
N ARG A 31 32.88 6.78 13.37
CA ARG A 31 32.52 8.18 13.64
C ARG A 31 31.03 8.31 13.99
N PRO A 32 30.67 9.16 14.95
CA PRO A 32 29.27 9.51 15.18
C PRO A 32 28.72 10.27 13.97
N ILE A 33 27.54 9.88 13.51
CA ILE A 33 26.79 10.56 12.45
C ILE A 33 25.40 10.93 12.96
N TYR A 34 24.88 12.06 12.47
CA TYR A 34 23.55 12.57 12.82
C TYR A 34 22.70 12.68 11.57
N PHE A 35 21.42 12.32 11.68
CA PHE A 35 20.47 12.39 10.58
C PHE A 35 19.49 13.54 10.81
N PRO A 36 19.67 14.70 10.16
CA PRO A 36 18.65 15.74 10.17
C PRO A 36 17.41 15.21 9.45
N HIS A 37 16.23 15.49 10.00
CA HIS A 37 14.95 15.04 9.46
C HIS A 37 14.19 16.20 8.84
N ASN A 38 13.48 15.92 7.74
CA ASN A 38 12.48 16.79 7.15
C ASN A 38 11.10 16.13 7.24
N LEU A 39 10.03 16.92 7.18
CA LEU A 39 8.66 16.41 7.21
C LEU A 39 8.06 16.41 5.79
N ASP A 40 7.30 15.36 5.45
CA ASP A 40 6.39 15.45 4.30
C ASP A 40 5.18 16.35 4.63
N PHE A 41 4.34 16.64 3.63
CA PHE A 41 3.16 17.49 3.83
C PHE A 41 2.16 16.95 4.87
N ARG A 42 2.25 15.66 5.24
CA ARG A 42 1.42 14.99 6.25
C ARG A 42 2.08 14.98 7.63
N GLY A 43 3.31 15.49 7.76
CA GLY A 43 4.08 15.52 8.99
C GLY A 43 4.91 14.26 9.28
N ARG A 44 5.09 13.34 8.32
CA ARG A 44 5.97 12.17 8.50
C ARG A 44 7.43 12.59 8.39
N ALA A 45 8.24 12.21 9.36
CA ALA A 45 9.65 12.53 9.40
C ALA A 45 10.49 11.57 8.54
N TYR A 46 11.35 12.14 7.69
CA TYR A 46 12.29 11.43 6.83
C TYR A 46 13.70 12.01 6.97
N PRO A 47 14.75 11.18 7.05
CA PRO A 47 16.13 11.65 6.97
C PRO A 47 16.38 12.40 5.66
N ILE A 48 17.05 13.55 5.75
CA ILE A 48 17.48 14.31 4.57
C ILE A 48 18.54 13.52 3.76
N PRO A 49 19.52 12.83 4.38
CA PRO A 49 20.46 12.00 3.62
C PRO A 49 19.77 10.79 2.97
N ILE A 50 19.79 10.72 1.65
CA ILE A 50 19.02 9.73 0.88
C ILE A 50 19.68 8.35 0.77
N HIS A 51 21.01 8.25 0.82
CA HIS A 51 21.73 7.01 0.50
C HIS A 51 21.88 6.08 1.71
N LEU A 52 22.55 6.54 2.76
CA LEU A 52 22.73 5.80 4.02
C LEU A 52 21.89 6.47 5.11
N ASN A 53 20.82 5.80 5.55
CA ASN A 53 19.98 6.22 6.67
C ASN A 53 19.24 5.02 7.28
N HIS A 54 18.68 5.20 8.48
CA HIS A 54 18.04 4.14 9.25
C HIS A 54 16.62 3.77 8.78
N ILE A 55 16.03 4.51 7.83
CA ILE A 55 14.73 4.16 7.22
C ILE A 55 14.90 3.24 6.01
N GLY A 56 16.10 3.21 5.42
CA GLY A 56 16.47 2.42 4.25
C GLY A 56 16.27 0.89 4.40
N ASN A 57 16.83 0.15 3.45
CA ASN A 57 16.71 -1.30 3.41
C ASN A 57 17.40 -2.00 4.61
N ASP A 58 17.21 -3.31 4.73
CA ASP A 58 17.78 -4.12 5.81
C ASP A 58 19.31 -3.96 5.94
N LEU A 59 20.04 -3.81 4.82
CA LEU A 59 21.48 -3.55 4.84
C LEU A 59 21.81 -2.24 5.56
N CYS A 60 21.13 -1.13 5.21
CA CYS A 60 21.33 0.15 5.90
C CYS A 60 21.03 0.04 7.40
N ARG A 61 19.95 -0.66 7.79
CA ARG A 61 19.56 -0.84 9.19
C ARG A 61 20.54 -1.71 9.96
N GLY A 62 21.05 -2.77 9.34
CA GLY A 62 22.05 -3.67 9.95
C GLY A 62 23.44 -3.04 10.12
N LEU A 63 23.76 -1.98 9.38
CA LEU A 63 25.02 -1.25 9.48
C LEU A 63 25.02 -0.17 10.59
N LEU A 64 23.85 0.39 10.92
CA LEU A 64 23.74 1.52 11.83
C LEU A 64 23.45 1.08 13.27
N MET A 65 24.18 1.66 14.22
CA MET A 65 23.99 1.45 15.66
C MET A 65 24.00 2.81 16.37
N PHE A 66 23.46 2.87 17.60
CA PHE A 66 23.53 4.09 18.41
C PHE A 66 24.98 4.39 18.81
N ASN A 67 25.39 5.66 18.73
CA ASN A 67 26.72 6.08 19.19
C ASN A 67 26.86 5.95 20.71
N GLU A 68 25.82 6.33 21.46
CA GLU A 68 25.79 6.25 22.91
C GLU A 68 25.35 4.86 23.37
N LYS A 69 26.25 4.14 24.04
CA LYS A 69 25.96 2.81 24.57
C LYS A 69 25.25 2.90 25.92
N LYS A 70 24.24 2.03 26.14
CA LYS A 70 23.52 1.93 27.42
C LYS A 70 23.66 0.52 28.01
N THR A 71 23.74 0.43 29.33
CA THR A 71 23.78 -0.85 30.05
C THR A 71 22.46 -1.58 29.87
N LEU A 72 22.50 -2.86 29.51
CA LEU A 72 21.30 -3.65 29.23
C LEU A 72 20.36 -3.77 30.46
N GLY A 73 20.92 -4.08 31.63
CA GLY A 73 20.12 -4.55 32.76
C GLY A 73 19.38 -5.86 32.46
N GLU A 74 18.49 -6.27 33.37
CA GLU A 74 17.69 -7.49 33.17
C GLU A 74 16.67 -7.33 32.03
N SER A 75 16.02 -6.16 31.98
CA SER A 75 15.01 -5.86 30.96
C SER A 75 15.62 -5.73 29.57
N GLY A 76 16.77 -5.06 29.42
CA GLY A 76 17.42 -4.90 28.12
C GLY A 76 17.94 -6.22 27.56
N LEU A 77 18.49 -7.11 28.40
CA LEU A 77 18.90 -8.45 27.95
C LEU A 77 17.69 -9.26 27.47
N ARG A 78 16.57 -9.19 28.21
CA ARG A 78 15.31 -9.81 27.80
C ARG A 78 14.81 -9.25 26.45
N TRP A 79 14.83 -7.94 26.28
CA TRP A 79 14.41 -7.28 25.04
C TRP A 79 15.32 -7.61 23.86
N LEU A 80 16.62 -7.76 24.07
CA LEU A 80 17.57 -8.17 23.04
C LEU A 80 17.28 -9.60 22.55
N LYS A 81 16.94 -10.52 23.47
CA LYS A 81 16.50 -11.88 23.12
C LYS A 81 15.18 -11.88 22.36
N ILE A 82 14.22 -11.06 22.78
CA ILE A 82 12.92 -10.89 22.09
C ILE A 82 13.15 -10.32 20.68
N HIS A 83 14.07 -9.36 20.54
CA HIS A 83 14.41 -8.76 19.25
C HIS A 83 14.97 -9.80 18.28
N ALA A 84 15.90 -10.65 18.74
CA ALA A 84 16.43 -11.76 17.95
C ALA A 84 15.31 -12.73 17.49
N ALA A 85 14.37 -13.07 18.38
CA ALA A 85 13.23 -13.91 18.02
C ALA A 85 12.28 -13.25 17.01
N ASN A 86 12.04 -11.93 17.13
CA ASN A 86 11.23 -11.19 16.16
C ASN A 86 11.86 -11.24 14.77
N LEU A 87 13.15 -10.96 14.67
CA LEU A 87 13.91 -11.01 13.42
C LEU A 87 14.01 -12.45 12.87
N ALA A 88 13.99 -13.46 13.72
CA ALA A 88 13.88 -14.87 13.32
C ALA A 88 12.46 -15.32 12.91
N GLY A 89 11.51 -14.39 12.78
CA GLY A 89 10.14 -14.66 12.32
C GLY A 89 9.19 -15.18 13.42
N GLN A 90 9.58 -15.14 14.69
CA GLN A 90 8.74 -15.57 15.82
C GLN A 90 7.98 -14.40 16.46
N ASP A 91 7.48 -13.47 15.65
CA ASP A 91 6.82 -12.24 16.10
C ASP A 91 5.33 -12.42 16.46
N LYS A 92 4.79 -13.64 16.36
CA LYS A 92 3.36 -13.99 16.60
C LYS A 92 3.09 -14.79 17.86
N ILE A 93 4.12 -15.14 18.62
CA ILE A 93 3.98 -15.81 19.92
C ILE A 93 4.08 -14.79 21.07
N PRO A 94 3.61 -15.12 22.29
CA PRO A 94 3.79 -14.28 23.47
C PRO A 94 5.25 -13.90 23.72
N LEU A 95 5.50 -12.73 24.31
CA LEU A 95 6.86 -12.21 24.55
C LEU A 95 7.74 -13.17 25.38
N LYS A 96 7.14 -13.91 26.32
CA LYS A 96 7.85 -14.92 27.12
C LYS A 96 8.37 -16.07 26.25
N ASP A 97 7.56 -16.51 25.30
CA ASP A 97 7.92 -17.62 24.41
C ASP A 97 8.95 -17.19 23.35
N ARG A 98 8.94 -15.90 22.96
CA ARG A 98 10.00 -15.31 22.12
C ARG A 98 11.36 -15.35 22.82
N GLU A 99 11.38 -14.98 24.09
CA GLU A 99 12.61 -15.08 24.89
C GLU A 99 13.09 -16.54 24.99
N ALA A 100 12.18 -17.47 25.29
CA ALA A 100 12.50 -18.90 25.38
C ALA A 100 13.01 -19.48 24.05
N TYR A 101 12.44 -19.05 22.92
CA TYR A 101 12.90 -19.44 21.59
C TYR A 101 14.36 -19.04 21.35
N THR A 102 14.74 -17.80 21.67
CA THR A 102 16.13 -17.36 21.51
C THR A 102 17.07 -18.12 22.44
N VAL A 103 16.67 -18.37 23.69
CA VAL A 103 17.46 -19.17 24.64
C VAL A 103 17.69 -20.59 24.11
N LYS A 104 16.66 -21.22 23.53
CA LYS A 104 16.76 -22.56 22.94
C LYS A 104 17.69 -22.59 21.72
N ASN A 105 17.76 -21.51 20.95
CA ASN A 105 18.55 -21.40 19.72
C ASN A 105 19.86 -20.62 19.91
N MET A 106 20.39 -20.52 21.13
CA MET A 106 21.62 -19.77 21.41
C MET A 106 22.83 -20.29 20.63
N GLU A 107 22.89 -21.59 20.32
CA GLU A 107 23.96 -22.15 19.49
C GLU A 107 23.95 -21.59 18.06
N GLU A 108 22.77 -21.34 17.49
CA GLU A 108 22.63 -20.70 16.17
C GLU A 108 23.02 -19.23 16.21
N VAL A 109 22.75 -18.56 17.34
CA VAL A 109 23.17 -17.18 17.59
C VAL A 109 24.70 -17.08 17.63
N PHE A 110 25.36 -17.98 18.38
CA PHE A 110 26.82 -18.01 18.48
C PHE A 110 27.48 -18.37 17.15
N ASP A 111 27.00 -19.41 16.45
CA ASP A 111 27.51 -19.80 15.13
C ASP A 111 27.37 -18.67 14.10
N SER A 112 26.21 -18.00 14.07
CA SER A 112 25.98 -16.88 13.16
C SER A 112 26.89 -15.68 13.45
N ALA A 113 27.24 -15.45 14.73
CA ALA A 113 28.12 -14.36 15.13
C ALA A 113 29.60 -14.64 14.82
N ASP A 114 30.07 -15.87 15.09
CA ASP A 114 31.47 -16.26 14.93
C ASP A 114 31.83 -16.63 13.48
N TYR A 115 30.93 -17.35 12.81
CA TYR A 115 31.14 -17.92 11.48
C TYR A 115 30.03 -17.48 10.49
N PRO A 116 29.84 -16.17 10.27
CA PRO A 116 28.70 -15.65 9.51
C PRO A 116 28.60 -16.18 8.07
N LEU A 117 29.72 -16.51 7.44
CA LEU A 117 29.78 -17.01 6.05
C LEU A 117 30.09 -18.51 5.95
N THR A 118 30.84 -19.06 6.92
CA THR A 118 31.36 -20.43 6.87
C THR A 118 30.56 -21.41 7.74
N GLY A 119 29.72 -20.92 8.65
CA GLY A 119 28.88 -21.73 9.54
C GLY A 119 27.57 -22.18 8.91
N ARG A 120 26.56 -22.40 9.75
CA ARG A 120 25.22 -22.86 9.36
C ARG A 120 24.38 -21.77 8.68
N ARG A 121 24.82 -20.50 8.77
CA ARG A 121 24.19 -19.34 8.13
C ARG A 121 22.69 -19.22 8.47
N TRP A 122 22.34 -19.53 9.72
CA TRP A 122 20.96 -19.49 10.21
C TRP A 122 20.32 -18.11 9.99
N TRP A 123 21.10 -17.04 10.17
CA TRP A 123 20.66 -15.66 9.97
C TRP A 123 20.12 -15.35 8.56
N LEU A 124 20.57 -16.07 7.51
CA LEU A 124 20.06 -15.89 6.14
C LEU A 124 18.62 -16.38 5.93
N LYS A 125 18.07 -17.13 6.90
CA LYS A 125 16.67 -17.60 6.84
C LYS A 125 15.67 -16.52 7.26
N SER A 126 16.14 -15.40 7.80
CA SER A 126 15.31 -14.26 8.20
C SER A 126 14.87 -13.43 6.99
N ASP A 127 13.72 -12.77 7.11
CA ASP A 127 13.28 -11.73 6.17
C ASP A 127 14.18 -10.46 6.25
N ASP A 128 14.83 -10.23 7.40
CA ASP A 128 15.72 -9.10 7.70
C ASP A 128 17.11 -9.63 8.15
N PRO A 129 17.86 -10.27 7.24
CA PRO A 129 19.06 -11.05 7.60
C PRO A 129 20.18 -10.20 8.21
N TRP A 130 20.44 -8.98 7.70
CA TRP A 130 21.54 -8.14 8.21
C TRP A 130 21.25 -7.63 9.62
N GLN A 131 20.01 -7.25 9.91
CA GLN A 131 19.58 -6.91 11.27
C GLN A 131 19.69 -8.12 12.22
N LEU A 132 19.32 -9.32 11.77
CA LEU A 132 19.46 -10.54 12.59
C LEU A 132 20.93 -10.84 12.88
N LEU A 133 21.83 -10.71 11.89
CA LEU A 133 23.26 -10.90 12.10
C LEU A 133 23.85 -9.88 13.08
N ALA A 134 23.48 -8.60 12.95
CA ALA A 134 23.89 -7.57 13.91
C ALA A 134 23.42 -7.90 15.33
N THR A 135 22.17 -8.38 15.47
CA THR A 135 21.62 -8.83 16.75
C THR A 135 22.35 -10.05 17.32
N CYS A 136 22.70 -11.02 16.47
CA CYS A 136 23.45 -12.21 16.90
C CYS A 136 24.83 -11.83 17.44
N LYS A 137 25.52 -10.89 16.77
CA LYS A 137 26.82 -10.37 17.22
C LYS A 137 26.71 -9.65 18.57
N GLU A 138 25.72 -8.77 18.71
CA GLU A 138 25.50 -8.02 19.96
C GLU A 138 25.15 -8.96 21.12
N LEU A 139 24.25 -9.91 20.91
CA LEU A 139 23.84 -10.88 21.93
C LEU A 139 24.98 -11.82 22.31
N THR A 140 25.80 -12.24 21.35
CA THR A 140 27.01 -13.04 21.60
C THR A 140 28.03 -12.27 22.44
N ALA A 141 28.27 -11.00 22.10
CA ALA A 141 29.15 -10.14 22.88
C ALA A 141 28.66 -9.97 24.32
N ALA A 142 27.36 -9.75 24.52
CA ALA A 142 26.75 -9.65 25.85
C ALA A 142 26.89 -10.96 26.65
N MET A 143 26.55 -12.10 26.06
CA MET A 143 26.55 -13.41 26.73
C MET A 143 27.95 -13.94 27.07
N ARG A 144 28.99 -13.45 26.39
CA ARG A 144 30.40 -13.77 26.69
C ARG A 144 31.00 -12.93 27.81
N THR A 145 30.30 -11.89 28.29
CA THR A 145 30.74 -11.16 29.49
C THR A 145 30.41 -11.93 30.77
N PRO A 146 31.18 -11.76 31.86
CA PRO A 146 30.89 -12.41 33.14
C PRO A 146 29.48 -12.10 33.67
N LYS A 147 28.98 -10.88 33.38
CA LYS A 147 27.66 -10.43 33.77
C LYS A 147 26.97 -9.73 32.58
N PRO A 148 26.16 -10.48 31.80
CA PRO A 148 25.51 -9.95 30.60
C PRO A 148 24.62 -8.72 30.83
N THR A 149 24.10 -8.53 32.05
CA THR A 149 23.27 -7.38 32.41
C THR A 149 24.06 -6.06 32.51
N GLU A 150 25.38 -6.12 32.68
CA GLU A 150 26.26 -4.94 32.71
C GLU A 150 26.83 -4.57 31.34
N PHE A 151 26.58 -5.40 30.32
CA PHE A 151 27.01 -5.14 28.95
C PHE A 151 26.40 -3.84 28.43
N LYS A 152 27.23 -2.99 27.83
CA LYS A 152 26.83 -1.72 27.22
C LYS A 152 26.52 -1.93 25.75
N SER A 153 25.23 -2.00 25.43
CA SER A 153 24.74 -2.21 24.06
C SER A 153 24.50 -0.90 23.32
N CYS A 154 24.73 -0.92 22.01
CA CYS A 154 24.37 0.14 21.06
C CYS A 154 23.32 -0.27 20.02
N LEU A 155 22.86 -1.52 20.07
CA LEU A 155 21.93 -2.03 19.06
C LEU A 155 20.52 -1.45 19.29
N PRO A 156 19.88 -0.87 18.27
CA PRO A 156 18.48 -0.47 18.36
C PRO A 156 17.57 -1.70 18.46
N VAL A 157 16.61 -1.68 19.39
CA VAL A 157 15.57 -2.70 19.50
C VAL A 157 14.27 -2.13 18.93
N HIS A 158 13.78 -2.71 17.84
CA HIS A 158 12.57 -2.25 17.17
C HIS A 158 11.29 -2.67 17.90
N GLN A 159 10.35 -1.73 18.01
CA GLN A 159 8.97 -1.94 18.45
C GLN A 159 8.05 -1.32 17.40
N ASP A 160 7.08 -2.09 16.92
CA ASP A 160 6.13 -1.63 15.90
C ASP A 160 4.72 -2.12 16.22
N GLY A 161 3.73 -1.33 15.81
CA GLY A 161 2.31 -1.64 15.97
C GLY A 161 1.85 -2.63 14.90
N THR A 162 0.89 -3.49 15.24
CA THR A 162 0.25 -4.32 14.23
C THR A 162 -0.74 -3.47 13.44
N CYS A 163 -0.29 -2.95 12.30
CA CYS A 163 -1.08 -2.08 11.41
C CYS A 163 -1.56 -0.78 12.11
N ASN A 164 -0.65 0.19 12.27
CA ASN A 164 -0.96 1.47 12.94
C ASN A 164 -2.17 2.19 12.33
N GLY A 165 -2.40 2.08 11.02
CA GLY A 165 -3.59 2.62 10.35
C GLY A 165 -4.90 2.10 10.96
N LEU A 166 -5.05 0.78 11.09
CA LEU A 166 -6.25 0.19 11.72
C LEU A 166 -6.32 0.48 13.22
N GLN A 167 -5.18 0.59 13.91
CA GLN A 167 -5.17 1.02 15.31
C GLN A 167 -5.77 2.42 15.47
N HIS A 168 -5.41 3.36 14.59
CA HIS A 168 -6.01 4.70 14.59
C HIS A 168 -7.50 4.66 14.24
N TYR A 169 -7.92 3.89 13.24
CA TYR A 169 -9.34 3.76 12.91
C TYR A 169 -10.17 3.16 14.06
N ALA A 170 -9.67 2.10 14.70
CA ALA A 170 -10.34 1.49 15.84
C ALA A 170 -10.47 2.46 17.03
N ALA A 171 -9.42 3.27 17.27
CA ALA A 171 -9.45 4.30 18.31
C ALA A 171 -10.41 5.45 17.98
N LEU A 172 -10.42 5.95 16.73
CA LEU A 172 -11.31 7.02 16.29
C LEU A 172 -12.78 6.58 16.26
N GLY A 173 -13.05 5.35 15.80
CA GLY A 173 -14.40 4.81 15.68
C GLY A 173 -14.94 4.17 16.97
N GLY A 174 -14.09 4.01 17.99
CA GLY A 174 -14.47 3.33 19.23
C GLY A 174 -14.90 1.87 19.02
N ASP A 175 -14.33 1.18 18.02
CA ASP A 175 -14.71 -0.19 17.64
C ASP A 175 -13.98 -1.23 18.52
N PRO A 176 -14.66 -1.88 19.49
CA PRO A 176 -14.02 -2.83 20.39
C PRO A 176 -13.53 -4.10 19.70
N LEU A 177 -14.22 -4.55 18.64
CA LEU A 177 -13.84 -5.75 17.89
C LEU A 177 -12.60 -5.46 17.05
N GLY A 178 -12.60 -4.34 16.34
CA GLY A 178 -11.44 -3.86 15.61
C GLY A 178 -10.24 -3.65 16.53
N ALA A 179 -10.45 -3.03 17.69
CA ALA A 179 -9.43 -2.76 18.71
C ALA A 179 -8.78 -4.04 19.26
N GLN A 180 -9.54 -5.13 19.40
CA GLN A 180 -9.01 -6.43 19.80
C GLN A 180 -8.10 -7.04 18.72
N GLN A 181 -8.48 -6.94 17.44
CA GLN A 181 -7.71 -7.52 16.32
C GLN A 181 -6.37 -6.81 16.07
N VAL A 182 -6.25 -5.56 16.51
CA VAL A 182 -5.06 -4.71 16.34
C VAL A 182 -4.30 -4.44 17.62
N ASN A 183 -4.57 -5.23 18.68
CA ASN A 183 -3.86 -5.23 19.95
C ASN A 183 -3.99 -3.94 20.80
N LEU A 184 -5.08 -3.18 20.66
CA LEU A 184 -5.39 -2.07 21.56
C LEU A 184 -5.98 -2.56 22.89
N VAL A 185 -6.75 -3.66 22.84
CA VAL A 185 -7.26 -4.35 24.03
C VAL A 185 -6.26 -5.43 24.44
N LYS A 186 -5.95 -5.53 25.73
CA LYS A 186 -5.05 -6.56 26.26
C LYS A 186 -5.63 -7.95 25.98
N SER A 187 -4.83 -8.79 25.34
CA SER A 187 -5.16 -10.20 25.13
C SER A 187 -5.13 -10.95 26.47
N ALA A 188 -6.12 -11.81 26.72
CA ALA A 188 -6.21 -12.61 27.95
C ALA A 188 -5.03 -13.58 28.10
N ASP A 189 -4.60 -14.19 26.99
CA ASP A 189 -3.53 -15.19 26.97
C ASP A 189 -2.14 -14.58 26.66
N GLY A 190 -2.04 -13.25 26.57
CA GLY A 190 -0.81 -12.55 26.20
C GLY A 190 -0.34 -12.79 24.75
N LYS A 191 -1.10 -13.54 23.95
CA LYS A 191 -0.82 -13.79 22.54
C LYS A 191 -1.24 -12.57 21.70
N PRO A 192 -0.36 -12.06 20.83
CA PRO A 192 -0.72 -10.96 19.94
C PRO A 192 -1.76 -11.42 18.91
N ALA A 193 -2.79 -10.61 18.72
CA ALA A 193 -3.71 -10.74 17.60
C ALA A 193 -2.99 -10.44 16.29
N ASP A 194 -3.33 -11.20 15.25
CA ASP A 194 -2.77 -11.07 13.91
C ASP A 194 -3.90 -10.89 12.90
N VAL A 195 -4.34 -9.65 12.76
CA VAL A 195 -5.40 -9.23 11.83
C VAL A 195 -5.24 -9.84 10.43
N TYR A 196 -4.01 -9.96 9.95
CA TYR A 196 -3.72 -10.52 8.63
C TYR A 196 -4.07 -12.00 8.52
N SER A 197 -3.80 -12.80 9.56
CA SER A 197 -4.19 -14.21 9.58
C SER A 197 -5.70 -14.38 9.75
N ALA A 198 -6.34 -13.51 10.54
CA ALA A 198 -7.80 -13.50 10.68
C ALA A 198 -8.50 -13.18 9.35
N ILE A 199 -8.00 -12.19 8.59
CA ILE A 199 -8.50 -11.87 7.26
C ILE A 199 -8.21 -13.00 6.27
N ALA A 200 -7.00 -13.59 6.30
CA ALA A 200 -6.68 -14.73 5.44
C ALA A 200 -7.65 -15.90 5.67
N ALA A 201 -8.00 -16.21 6.92
CA ALA A 201 -8.97 -17.25 7.25
C ALA A 201 -10.37 -16.94 6.69
N LYS A 202 -10.84 -15.69 6.78
CA LYS A 202 -12.10 -15.27 6.16
C LYS A 202 -12.08 -15.38 4.63
N VAL A 203 -10.98 -14.99 4.00
CA VAL A 203 -10.80 -15.14 2.54
C VAL A 203 -10.83 -16.62 2.15
N ILE A 204 -10.18 -17.50 2.92
CA ILE A 204 -10.21 -18.95 2.68
C ILE A 204 -11.65 -19.49 2.79
N ALA A 205 -12.41 -19.07 3.81
CA ALA A 205 -13.80 -19.49 3.97
C ALA A 205 -14.69 -19.05 2.79
N LEU A 206 -14.50 -17.82 2.28
CA LEU A 206 -15.18 -17.35 1.08
C LEU A 206 -14.80 -18.16 -0.17
N ILE A 207 -13.53 -18.56 -0.28
CA ILE A 207 -13.06 -19.43 -1.37
C ILE A 207 -13.71 -20.82 -1.29
N GLU A 208 -13.84 -21.38 -0.09
CA GLU A 208 -14.49 -22.68 0.11
C GLU A 208 -15.99 -22.64 -0.26
N GLU A 209 -16.68 -21.56 0.07
CA GLU A 209 -18.06 -21.31 -0.36
C GLU A 209 -18.16 -21.20 -1.89
N ASP A 210 -17.26 -20.43 -2.51
CA ASP A 210 -17.24 -20.21 -3.96
C ASP A 210 -16.77 -21.44 -4.76
N ILE A 211 -16.00 -22.35 -4.14
CA ILE A 211 -15.71 -23.68 -4.70
C ILE A 211 -16.99 -24.52 -4.77
N ALA A 212 -17.86 -24.44 -3.76
CA ALA A 212 -19.16 -25.13 -3.79
C ALA A 212 -20.10 -24.54 -4.86
N ALA A 213 -19.90 -23.27 -5.22
CA ALA A 213 -20.56 -22.61 -6.36
C ALA A 213 -19.85 -22.83 -7.71
N GLU A 214 -18.89 -23.75 -7.79
CA GLU A 214 -18.14 -24.14 -8.99
C GLU A 214 -17.41 -22.98 -9.72
N LYS A 215 -17.00 -21.94 -8.99
CA LYS A 215 -16.24 -20.84 -9.60
C LYS A 215 -14.80 -21.27 -9.97
N PRO A 216 -14.35 -21.10 -11.22
CA PRO A 216 -13.04 -21.59 -11.67
C PRO A 216 -11.87 -20.91 -10.94
N GLU A 217 -11.98 -19.62 -10.61
CA GLU A 217 -10.95 -18.89 -9.87
C GLU A 217 -10.81 -19.39 -8.43
N ALA A 218 -11.91 -19.82 -7.81
CA ALA A 218 -11.91 -20.34 -6.44
C ALA A 218 -11.19 -21.69 -6.37
N LEU A 219 -11.42 -22.58 -7.35
CA LEU A 219 -10.68 -23.84 -7.45
C LEU A 219 -9.18 -23.62 -7.66
N ALA A 220 -8.80 -22.70 -8.56
CA ALA A 220 -7.40 -22.38 -8.84
C ALA A 220 -6.66 -21.84 -7.61
N MET A 221 -7.37 -21.14 -6.72
CA MET A 221 -6.82 -20.50 -5.52
C MET A 221 -6.81 -21.38 -4.27
N LYS A 222 -7.42 -22.57 -4.31
CA LYS A 222 -7.43 -23.52 -3.18
C LYS A 222 -6.00 -23.83 -2.71
N GLY A 223 -5.72 -23.53 -1.44
CA GLY A 223 -4.40 -23.77 -0.83
C GLY A 223 -3.29 -22.77 -1.21
N ARG A 224 -3.56 -21.77 -2.04
CA ARG A 224 -2.57 -20.74 -2.45
C ARG A 224 -2.63 -19.45 -1.62
N VAL A 225 -3.70 -19.25 -0.86
CA VAL A 225 -3.89 -18.06 -0.04
C VAL A 225 -3.28 -18.26 1.33
N ASN A 226 -2.44 -17.32 1.75
CA ASN A 226 -1.87 -17.29 3.09
C ASN A 226 -1.75 -15.84 3.58
N ARG A 227 -1.25 -15.69 4.82
CA ARG A 227 -1.00 -14.38 5.44
C ARG A 227 -0.18 -13.44 4.55
N LYS A 228 0.87 -13.94 3.87
CA LYS A 228 1.75 -13.12 3.01
C LYS A 228 0.99 -12.58 1.79
N THR A 229 0.07 -13.35 1.22
CA THR A 229 -0.78 -12.93 0.09
C THR A 229 -1.67 -11.75 0.46
N VAL A 230 -2.27 -11.74 1.67
CA VAL A 230 -3.22 -10.68 2.08
C VAL A 230 -2.56 -9.50 2.79
N LYS A 231 -1.39 -9.69 3.43
CA LYS A 231 -0.76 -8.69 4.32
C LYS A 231 -0.58 -7.34 3.65
N GLN A 232 -0.03 -7.31 2.44
CA GLN A 232 0.31 -6.06 1.75
C GLN A 232 -0.95 -5.28 1.37
N THR A 233 -1.97 -5.97 0.84
CA THR A 233 -3.24 -5.36 0.47
C THR A 233 -3.99 -4.81 1.67
N VAL A 234 -4.09 -5.58 2.77
CA VAL A 234 -4.74 -5.12 4.01
C VAL A 234 -4.01 -3.90 4.60
N MET A 235 -2.67 -3.93 4.61
CA MET A 235 -1.87 -2.81 5.11
C MET A 235 -2.08 -1.56 4.27
N THR A 236 -2.05 -1.67 2.95
CA THR A 236 -2.14 -0.49 2.07
C THR A 236 -3.57 0.03 1.89
N ASN A 237 -4.59 -0.80 2.09
CA ASN A 237 -5.99 -0.37 2.10
C ASN A 237 -6.26 0.70 3.16
N THR A 238 -5.65 0.58 4.34
CA THR A 238 -5.78 1.61 5.39
C THR A 238 -5.14 2.95 5.04
N TYR A 239 -4.32 2.98 4.00
CA TYR A 239 -3.65 4.16 3.49
C TYR A 239 -4.20 4.62 2.14
N GLY A 240 -5.38 4.14 1.73
CA GLY A 240 -6.08 4.58 0.53
C GLY A 240 -5.58 3.95 -0.76
N VAL A 241 -5.15 2.67 -0.74
CA VAL A 241 -4.88 1.95 -1.99
C VAL A 241 -6.18 1.78 -2.77
N THR A 242 -6.15 2.07 -4.08
CA THR A 242 -7.29 1.78 -4.95
C THR A 242 -7.41 0.26 -5.19
N PHE A 243 -8.59 -0.17 -5.62
CA PHE A 243 -8.81 -1.57 -6.00
C PHE A 243 -7.82 -2.07 -7.07
N ILE A 244 -7.46 -1.22 -8.03
CA ILE A 244 -6.46 -1.52 -9.07
C ILE A 244 -5.07 -1.72 -8.44
N GLY A 245 -4.68 -0.83 -7.52
CA GLY A 245 -3.42 -0.94 -6.79
C GLY A 245 -3.36 -2.19 -5.92
N ALA A 246 -4.46 -2.52 -5.22
CA ALA A 246 -4.61 -3.74 -4.44
C ALA A 246 -4.46 -4.99 -5.32
N ARG A 247 -5.13 -5.03 -6.48
CA ARG A 247 -5.01 -6.12 -7.45
C ARG A 247 -3.58 -6.32 -7.92
N ALA A 248 -2.86 -5.23 -8.21
CA ALA A 248 -1.46 -5.30 -8.62
C ALA A 248 -0.56 -5.90 -7.52
N GLN A 249 -0.80 -5.54 -6.26
CA GLN A 249 -0.08 -6.12 -5.12
C GLN A 249 -0.35 -7.63 -4.98
N VAL A 250 -1.63 -8.03 -5.03
CA VAL A 250 -2.02 -9.44 -4.98
C VAL A 250 -1.38 -10.20 -6.15
N ARG A 251 -1.42 -9.66 -7.36
CA ARG A 251 -0.80 -10.24 -8.56
C ARG A 251 0.70 -10.48 -8.35
N ASN A 252 1.42 -9.52 -7.80
CA ASN A 252 2.86 -9.68 -7.54
C ASN A 252 3.13 -10.80 -6.53
N ARG A 253 2.31 -10.92 -5.47
CA ARG A 253 2.41 -12.03 -4.50
C ARG A 253 2.07 -13.38 -5.10
N LEU A 254 1.09 -13.43 -6.00
CA LEU A 254 0.77 -14.64 -6.74
C LEU A 254 1.91 -15.03 -7.69
N ASN A 255 2.56 -14.08 -8.35
CA ASN A 255 3.74 -14.35 -9.18
C ASN A 255 4.90 -14.92 -8.36
N GLU A 256 5.20 -14.35 -7.19
CA GLU A 256 6.20 -14.88 -6.25
C GLU A 256 5.86 -16.32 -5.83
N ALA A 257 4.61 -16.56 -5.40
CA ALA A 257 4.16 -17.89 -4.99
C ALA A 257 4.15 -18.89 -6.17
N ASN A 258 3.90 -18.42 -7.40
CA ASN A 258 3.88 -19.25 -8.59
C ASN A 258 5.30 -19.65 -9.02
N ALA A 259 6.31 -18.82 -8.77
CA ALA A 259 7.71 -19.18 -8.96
C ALA A 259 8.15 -20.29 -8.00
N ASP A 260 7.53 -20.37 -6.82
CA ASP A 260 7.75 -21.42 -5.82
C ASP A 260 6.72 -22.57 -5.89
N SER A 261 5.86 -22.61 -6.92
CA SER A 261 4.74 -23.56 -7.04
C SER A 261 5.17 -25.04 -7.00
N ALA A 262 6.37 -25.34 -7.51
CA ALA A 262 6.98 -26.67 -7.43
C ALA A 262 7.24 -27.14 -5.98
N LYS A 263 7.50 -26.23 -5.04
CA LYS A 263 7.69 -26.56 -3.61
C LYS A 263 6.36 -26.82 -2.89
N LEU A 264 5.26 -26.30 -3.43
CA LEU A 264 3.91 -26.41 -2.86
C LEU A 264 3.13 -27.61 -3.40
N GLY A 265 3.67 -28.34 -4.39
CA GLY A 265 2.98 -29.46 -5.03
C GLY A 265 1.75 -29.04 -5.85
N LEU A 266 1.70 -27.77 -6.26
CA LEU A 266 0.57 -27.19 -7.01
C LEU A 266 1.00 -26.90 -8.45
N ALA A 267 0.09 -27.10 -9.41
CA ALA A 267 0.35 -26.76 -10.81
C ALA A 267 0.68 -25.26 -10.95
N PRO A 268 1.64 -24.86 -11.80
CA PRO A 268 1.89 -23.45 -12.05
C PRO A 268 0.67 -22.82 -12.73
N LEU A 269 0.29 -21.61 -12.29
CA LEU A 269 -0.76 -20.82 -12.92
C LEU A 269 -0.22 -20.14 -14.18
N THR A 270 -1.03 -20.06 -15.22
CA THR A 270 -0.79 -19.25 -16.42
C THR A 270 -0.93 -17.76 -16.12
N LYS A 271 -0.39 -16.90 -16.98
CA LYS A 271 -0.52 -15.43 -16.82
C LYS A 271 -1.99 -14.97 -16.82
N ALA A 272 -2.84 -15.61 -17.62
CA ALA A 272 -4.27 -15.29 -17.69
C ALA A 272 -4.99 -15.67 -16.38
N GLU A 273 -4.71 -16.86 -15.83
CA GLU A 273 -5.26 -17.29 -14.54
C GLU A 273 -4.78 -16.41 -13.39
N ILE A 274 -3.53 -15.95 -13.40
CA ILE A 274 -3.04 -15.00 -12.40
C ILE A 274 -3.81 -13.67 -12.49
N ALA A 275 -4.18 -13.22 -13.69
CA ALA A 275 -4.94 -11.99 -13.87
C ALA A 275 -6.39 -12.09 -13.37
N SER A 276 -7.06 -13.24 -13.56
CA SER A 276 -8.41 -13.50 -13.03
C SER A 276 -8.39 -13.78 -11.53
N CYS A 277 -7.49 -14.65 -11.06
CA CYS A 277 -7.35 -14.98 -9.64
C CYS A 277 -6.96 -13.76 -8.80
N SER A 278 -6.08 -12.88 -9.30
CA SER A 278 -5.74 -11.63 -8.59
C SER A 278 -6.96 -10.71 -8.42
N MET A 279 -7.85 -10.67 -9.41
CA MET A 279 -9.10 -9.90 -9.32
C MET A 279 -10.01 -10.49 -8.23
N TYR A 280 -10.27 -11.80 -8.34
CA TYR A 280 -11.13 -12.54 -7.43
C TYR A 280 -10.67 -12.43 -5.97
N ILE A 281 -9.38 -12.68 -5.70
CA ILE A 281 -8.82 -12.58 -4.35
C ILE A 281 -8.90 -11.15 -3.80
N THR A 282 -8.71 -10.14 -4.64
CA THR A 282 -8.83 -8.73 -4.21
C THR A 282 -10.26 -8.45 -3.76
N THR A 283 -11.27 -8.91 -4.52
CA THR A 283 -12.69 -8.81 -4.13
C THR A 283 -12.96 -9.53 -2.80
N CYS A 284 -12.45 -10.75 -2.61
CA CYS A 284 -12.61 -11.48 -1.34
C CYS A 284 -11.96 -10.76 -0.15
N ILE A 285 -10.79 -10.14 -0.35
CA ILE A 285 -10.09 -9.36 0.69
C ILE A 285 -10.95 -8.16 1.09
N PHE A 286 -11.45 -7.38 0.13
CA PHE A 286 -12.27 -6.19 0.40
C PHE A 286 -13.58 -6.56 1.11
N LYS A 287 -14.26 -7.62 0.67
CA LYS A 287 -15.45 -8.17 1.35
C LYS A 287 -15.14 -8.59 2.80
N SER A 288 -14.00 -9.24 3.03
CA SER A 288 -13.58 -9.69 4.37
C SER A 288 -13.21 -8.52 5.29
N MET A 289 -12.60 -7.46 4.74
CA MET A 289 -12.25 -6.25 5.49
C MET A 289 -13.49 -5.47 5.92
N GLY A 290 -14.46 -5.27 5.02
CA GLY A 290 -15.69 -4.55 5.32
C GLY A 290 -16.50 -5.19 6.45
N GLN A 291 -16.45 -6.52 6.58
CA GLN A 291 -17.11 -7.24 7.69
C GLN A 291 -16.38 -7.12 9.03
N MET A 292 -15.07 -6.87 9.03
CA MET A 292 -14.25 -6.88 10.24
C MET A 292 -14.06 -5.49 10.85
N PHE A 293 -14.13 -4.43 10.04
CA PHE A 293 -13.82 -3.05 10.45
C PHE A 293 -14.90 -2.07 9.99
N ASP A 294 -16.12 -2.26 10.47
CA ASP A 294 -17.25 -1.41 10.08
C ASP A 294 -17.04 0.05 10.52
N GLY A 295 -16.53 0.28 11.74
CA GLY A 295 -16.21 1.63 12.21
C GLY A 295 -15.14 2.32 11.35
N ALA A 296 -14.13 1.58 10.88
CA ALA A 296 -13.13 2.12 9.96
C ALA A 296 -13.75 2.50 8.61
N ARG A 297 -14.65 1.66 8.08
CA ARG A 297 -15.37 1.91 6.83
C ARG A 297 -16.23 3.17 6.93
N GLN A 298 -17.02 3.31 7.99
CA GLN A 298 -17.87 4.49 8.18
C GLN A 298 -17.04 5.79 8.23
N ILE A 299 -15.90 5.78 8.92
CA ILE A 299 -14.99 6.94 8.95
C ILE A 299 -14.40 7.23 7.57
N GLN A 300 -13.98 6.21 6.82
CA GLN A 300 -13.45 6.38 5.47
C GLN A 300 -14.51 6.96 4.53
N THR A 301 -15.72 6.42 4.54
CA THR A 301 -16.85 6.95 3.76
C THR A 301 -17.11 8.41 4.09
N TRP A 302 -17.13 8.76 5.38
CA TRP A 302 -17.33 10.15 5.81
C TRP A 302 -16.20 11.08 5.35
N LEU A 303 -14.93 10.66 5.49
CA LEU A 303 -13.77 11.45 5.04
C LEU A 303 -13.76 11.64 3.53
N MET A 304 -14.07 10.59 2.75
CA MET A 304 -14.11 10.64 1.29
C MET A 304 -15.25 11.53 0.79
N ALA A 305 -16.45 11.38 1.35
CA ALA A 305 -17.60 12.23 1.00
C ALA A 305 -17.31 13.70 1.35
N THR A 306 -16.73 13.97 2.51
CA THR A 306 -16.34 15.32 2.92
C THR A 306 -15.29 15.91 1.99
N ALA A 307 -14.25 15.14 1.63
CA ALA A 307 -13.23 15.57 0.69
C ALA A 307 -13.81 15.87 -0.71
N ALA A 308 -14.74 15.03 -1.19
CA ALA A 308 -15.42 15.23 -2.47
C ALA A 308 -16.28 16.50 -2.47
N LEU A 309 -17.01 16.76 -1.38
CA LEU A 309 -17.77 18.00 -1.20
C LEU A 309 -16.83 19.21 -1.23
N ILE A 310 -15.74 19.20 -0.45
CA ILE A 310 -14.75 20.29 -0.41
C ILE A 310 -14.18 20.54 -1.81
N ALA A 311 -13.76 19.50 -2.53
CA ALA A 311 -13.22 19.62 -3.88
C ALA A 311 -14.22 20.17 -4.91
N LYS A 312 -15.53 20.02 -4.65
CA LYS A 312 -16.61 20.56 -5.49
C LYS A 312 -17.04 21.98 -5.08
N THR A 313 -16.55 22.50 -3.95
CA THR A 313 -16.86 23.87 -3.52
C THR A 313 -16.09 24.92 -4.31
N VAL A 314 -16.69 26.11 -4.39
CA VAL A 314 -16.12 27.30 -4.99
C VAL A 314 -16.04 28.34 -3.87
N PRO A 315 -14.87 28.98 -3.61
CA PRO A 315 -14.79 30.02 -2.60
C PRO A 315 -15.63 31.23 -3.01
N ASP A 316 -16.25 31.90 -2.04
CA ASP A 316 -17.14 33.04 -2.24
C ASP A 316 -16.53 34.15 -3.11
N SER A 317 -15.21 34.38 -2.97
CA SER A 317 -14.46 35.34 -3.78
C SER A 317 -14.44 35.05 -5.29
N PHE A 318 -14.82 33.86 -5.72
CA PHE A 318 -14.87 33.43 -7.13
C PHE A 318 -16.32 33.32 -7.66
N ILE A 319 -17.32 33.62 -6.83
CA ILE A 319 -18.73 33.61 -7.22
C ILE A 319 -19.10 35.03 -7.64
N SER A 320 -19.71 35.20 -8.82
CA SER A 320 -20.22 36.51 -9.24
C SER A 320 -21.56 36.81 -8.58
N ASP A 321 -21.87 38.08 -8.32
CA ASP A 321 -23.17 38.49 -7.73
C ASP A 321 -24.36 37.93 -8.54
N ALA A 322 -24.23 37.86 -9.87
CA ALA A 322 -25.26 37.31 -10.75
C ALA A 322 -25.45 35.80 -10.59
N ASP A 323 -24.37 35.04 -10.34
CA ASP A 323 -24.46 33.60 -10.07
C ASP A 323 -25.07 33.34 -8.68
N TYR A 324 -24.81 34.22 -7.72
CA TYR A 324 -25.41 34.16 -6.39
C TYR A 324 -26.93 34.43 -6.44
N GLU A 325 -27.34 35.49 -7.14
CA GLU A 325 -28.77 35.81 -7.35
C GLU A 325 -29.50 34.65 -8.05
N LEU A 326 -28.91 34.10 -9.12
CA LEU A 326 -29.48 32.95 -9.82
C LEU A 326 -29.60 31.71 -8.91
N ALA A 327 -28.61 31.44 -8.06
CA ALA A 327 -28.68 30.34 -7.11
C ALA A 327 -29.80 30.54 -6.07
N SER A 328 -29.97 31.77 -5.58
CA SER A 328 -31.06 32.13 -4.65
C SER A 328 -32.43 31.92 -5.30
N ASP A 329 -32.63 32.40 -6.53
CA ASP A 329 -33.89 32.23 -7.26
C ASP A 329 -34.22 30.74 -7.48
N LEU A 330 -33.21 29.91 -7.79
CA LEU A 330 -33.38 28.47 -7.97
C LEU A 330 -33.71 27.74 -6.66
N ASP A 331 -33.19 28.21 -5.52
CA ASP A 331 -33.50 27.68 -4.20
C ASP A 331 -34.96 27.98 -3.81
N GLU A 332 -35.43 29.21 -4.03
CA GLU A 332 -36.82 29.61 -3.79
C GLU A 332 -37.81 28.79 -4.64
N LEU A 333 -37.43 28.42 -5.86
CA LEU A 333 -38.21 27.55 -6.74
C LEU A 333 -38.14 26.07 -6.35
N GLY A 334 -37.34 25.69 -5.36
CA GLY A 334 -37.14 24.31 -4.91
C GLY A 334 -36.46 23.42 -5.97
N LEU A 335 -35.69 24.02 -6.89
CA LEU A 335 -35.01 23.31 -7.97
C LEU A 335 -33.59 22.87 -7.61
N LEU A 336 -33.01 23.44 -6.55
CA LEU A 336 -31.73 23.00 -6.02
C LEU A 336 -31.91 21.77 -5.11
N PRO A 337 -31.03 20.76 -5.23
CA PRO A 337 -31.04 19.62 -4.31
C PRO A 337 -30.65 20.08 -2.91
N SER A 338 -31.25 19.46 -1.89
CA SER A 338 -30.88 19.72 -0.50
C SER A 338 -29.40 19.42 -0.26
N PRO A 339 -28.70 20.18 0.61
CA PRO A 339 -27.33 19.84 1.02
C PRO A 339 -27.19 18.39 1.53
N PHE A 340 -28.24 17.87 2.17
CA PHE A 340 -28.27 16.48 2.64
C PHE A 340 -28.39 15.47 1.51
N ASP A 341 -29.10 15.80 0.42
CA ASP A 341 -29.20 14.94 -0.75
C ASP A 341 -27.85 14.87 -1.50
N ILE A 342 -27.17 16.01 -1.61
CA ILE A 342 -25.82 16.05 -2.19
C ILE A 342 -24.87 15.21 -1.33
N ALA A 343 -24.83 15.44 -0.02
CA ALA A 343 -23.98 14.67 0.89
C ALA A 343 -24.29 13.16 0.86
N GLY A 344 -25.56 12.78 0.78
CA GLY A 344 -25.99 11.39 0.64
C GLY A 344 -25.49 10.73 -0.64
N ARG A 345 -25.51 11.45 -1.78
CA ARG A 345 -24.97 10.95 -3.06
C ARG A 345 -23.46 10.77 -3.00
N GLU A 346 -22.73 11.71 -2.40
CA GLU A 346 -21.27 11.59 -2.24
C GLU A 346 -20.90 10.43 -1.31
N ALA A 347 -21.65 10.23 -0.22
CA ALA A 347 -21.45 9.10 0.69
C ALA A 347 -21.70 7.76 -0.01
N ALA A 348 -22.76 7.65 -0.81
CA ALA A 348 -23.06 6.45 -1.60
C ALA A 348 -21.95 6.15 -2.61
N SER A 349 -21.44 7.18 -3.31
CA SER A 349 -20.33 7.04 -4.25
C SER A 349 -19.04 6.59 -3.56
N ALA A 350 -18.73 7.15 -2.37
CA ALA A 350 -17.56 6.76 -1.60
C ALA A 350 -17.67 5.31 -1.09
N GLU A 351 -18.87 4.88 -0.71
CA GLU A 351 -19.12 3.52 -0.28
C GLU A 351 -18.91 2.51 -1.42
N GLU A 352 -19.38 2.81 -2.63
CA GLU A 352 -19.19 1.97 -3.83
C GLU A 352 -17.69 1.78 -4.17
N GLU A 353 -16.89 2.84 -4.04
CA GLU A 353 -15.45 2.80 -4.27
C GLU A 353 -14.72 1.94 -3.20
N LEU A 354 -15.12 2.08 -1.93
CA LEU A 354 -14.54 1.32 -0.82
C LEU A 354 -14.90 -0.17 -0.84
N THR A 355 -16.07 -0.54 -1.34
CA THR A 355 -16.47 -1.94 -1.49
C THR A 355 -15.94 -2.59 -2.77
N GLY A 356 -15.44 -1.79 -3.71
CA GLY A 356 -15.06 -2.26 -5.03
C GLY A 356 -16.24 -2.83 -5.82
N THR A 357 -17.47 -2.50 -5.44
CA THR A 357 -18.68 -2.85 -6.19
C THR A 357 -18.85 -1.87 -7.33
N PHE A 358 -17.91 -1.82 -8.27
CA PHE A 358 -18.15 -1.10 -9.52
C PHE A 358 -19.40 -1.72 -10.16
N GLY A 359 -20.50 -0.96 -10.20
CA GLY A 359 -21.72 -1.37 -10.89
C GLY A 359 -21.41 -1.88 -12.30
N ALA A 360 -22.23 -2.84 -12.76
CA ALA A 360 -22.12 -3.60 -14.01
C ALA A 360 -22.20 -2.80 -15.32
N THR A 361 -21.47 -1.70 -15.42
CA THR A 361 -21.23 -0.92 -16.63
C THR A 361 -19.78 -0.48 -16.58
N VAL A 362 -18.89 -1.39 -16.99
CA VAL A 362 -17.57 -1.02 -17.48
C VAL A 362 -17.82 -0.07 -18.66
N ARG A 363 -17.73 1.25 -18.42
CA ARG A 363 -17.32 2.13 -19.51
C ARG A 363 -15.90 1.69 -19.85
N PRO A 364 -15.61 1.30 -21.11
CA PRO A 364 -14.26 0.91 -21.46
C PRO A 364 -13.35 2.04 -21.04
N ALA A 365 -12.35 1.71 -20.21
CA ALA A 365 -11.24 2.61 -19.99
C ALA A 365 -10.71 2.96 -21.38
N VAL A 366 -10.77 4.22 -21.75
CA VAL A 366 -9.93 4.72 -22.84
C VAL A 366 -8.53 4.55 -22.30
N GLU A 367 -7.89 3.42 -22.62
CA GLU A 367 -6.46 3.26 -22.51
C GLU A 367 -5.87 4.43 -23.29
N LYS A 368 -5.33 5.42 -22.57
CA LYS A 368 -4.40 6.35 -23.20
C LYS A 368 -3.26 5.48 -23.71
N PRO A 369 -2.97 5.47 -25.02
CA PRO A 369 -1.87 4.67 -25.53
C PRO A 369 -0.59 5.10 -24.82
N GLU A 370 0.19 4.12 -24.36
CA GLU A 370 1.54 4.37 -23.87
C GLU A 370 2.31 5.19 -24.92
N PRO A 371 3.16 6.15 -24.52
CA PRO A 371 3.95 6.93 -25.46
C PRO A 371 4.82 5.99 -26.30
N THR A 372 4.51 5.90 -27.59
CA THR A 372 5.27 5.17 -28.58
C THR A 372 6.63 5.83 -28.74
N ILE A 373 7.68 5.16 -28.26
CA ILE A 373 9.07 5.49 -28.61
C ILE A 373 9.24 5.13 -30.10
N PRO A 374 9.69 6.05 -30.97
CA PRO A 374 9.85 5.75 -32.38
C PRO A 374 11.06 4.82 -32.57
N GLY A 375 10.80 3.61 -33.05
CA GLY A 375 11.84 2.73 -33.59
C GLY A 375 11.74 1.28 -33.11
N THR A 376 10.95 0.47 -33.82
CA THR A 376 11.34 -0.85 -34.36
C THR A 376 10.08 -1.52 -34.94
N ALA A 377 9.99 -1.55 -36.27
CA ALA A 377 8.95 -2.25 -36.99
C ALA A 377 9.14 -3.76 -36.85
N GLY A 378 8.07 -4.47 -36.47
CA GLY A 378 8.08 -5.93 -36.36
C GLY A 378 6.76 -6.50 -35.83
N GLY A 379 5.63 -6.15 -36.44
CA GLY A 379 4.32 -6.78 -36.20
C GLY A 379 3.92 -7.65 -37.39
N THR A 380 3.65 -8.93 -37.16
CA THR A 380 3.23 -9.91 -38.18
C THR A 380 1.77 -9.72 -38.59
N ALA A 381 1.47 -10.03 -39.86
CA ALA A 381 0.19 -9.81 -40.55
C ALA A 381 -1.06 -10.50 -39.96
N ALA A 382 -0.94 -11.27 -38.88
CA ALA A 382 -2.08 -11.93 -38.22
C ALA A 382 -2.87 -10.98 -37.30
N ASP A 383 -2.23 -9.95 -36.72
CA ASP A 383 -2.90 -9.05 -35.78
C ASP A 383 -3.80 -8.01 -36.46
N LYS A 384 -3.49 -7.64 -37.72
CA LYS A 384 -4.31 -6.68 -38.48
C LYS A 384 -5.65 -7.24 -38.97
N VAL A 385 -5.76 -8.56 -39.15
CA VAL A 385 -6.98 -9.20 -39.67
C VAL A 385 -8.04 -9.34 -38.56
N LEU A 386 -7.63 -9.40 -37.29
CA LEU A 386 -8.56 -9.52 -36.17
C LEU A 386 -9.19 -8.16 -35.80
N GLU A 387 -8.48 -7.05 -35.95
CA GLU A 387 -9.02 -5.70 -35.70
C GLU A 387 -10.06 -5.26 -36.76
N GLU A 388 -9.87 -5.61 -38.05
CA GLU A 388 -10.83 -5.28 -39.11
C GLU A 388 -12.13 -6.12 -39.02
N ALA A 389 -12.06 -7.34 -38.50
CA ALA A 389 -13.24 -8.20 -38.32
C ALA A 389 -14.15 -7.74 -37.15
N ILE A 390 -13.58 -7.10 -36.14
CA ILE A 390 -14.33 -6.60 -34.96
C ILE A 390 -15.03 -5.26 -35.28
N ALA A 391 -14.42 -4.42 -36.12
CA ALA A 391 -15.00 -3.15 -36.54
C ALA A 391 -16.26 -3.32 -37.43
N SER A 392 -16.29 -4.35 -38.28
CA SER A 392 -17.43 -4.59 -39.18
C SER A 392 -18.66 -5.18 -38.50
N GLN A 393 -18.53 -5.90 -37.37
CA GLN A 393 -19.68 -6.43 -36.64
C GLN A 393 -20.34 -5.41 -35.68
N ALA A 394 -19.67 -4.29 -35.37
CA ALA A 394 -20.23 -3.23 -34.54
C ALA A 394 -21.18 -2.28 -35.31
N GLU A 395 -21.05 -2.18 -36.64
CA GLU A 395 -21.89 -1.30 -37.46
C GLU A 395 -23.23 -1.90 -37.89
N GLU A 396 -23.41 -3.22 -37.87
CA GLU A 396 -24.64 -3.88 -38.37
C GLU A 396 -25.78 -4.03 -37.34
N THR A 397 -25.59 -3.69 -36.06
CA THR A 397 -26.64 -3.87 -35.02
C THR A 397 -27.39 -2.60 -34.61
N SER A 398 -27.16 -1.45 -35.26
CA SER A 398 -27.86 -0.20 -34.90
C SER A 398 -28.94 0.29 -35.90
N ALA A 399 -29.23 -0.47 -36.95
CA ALA A 399 -30.10 -0.05 -38.05
C ALA A 399 -31.45 -0.81 -38.12
N ALA A 400 -32.24 -0.84 -37.04
CA ALA A 400 -33.68 -1.11 -37.14
C ALA A 400 -34.42 -0.75 -35.84
N GLU A 401 -35.07 0.42 -35.78
CA GLU A 401 -36.42 0.57 -35.24
C GLU A 401 -36.95 2.00 -35.46
N LYS A 402 -38.09 2.11 -36.14
CA LYS A 402 -38.75 3.35 -36.57
C LYS A 402 -39.67 3.90 -35.46
N LYS A 403 -39.57 5.22 -35.24
CA LYS A 403 -40.61 6.21 -34.92
C LYS A 403 -41.85 5.75 -34.14
N THR A 404 -41.96 6.21 -32.89
CA THR A 404 -43.22 6.68 -32.31
C THR A 404 -42.93 7.98 -31.56
N GLU A 405 -43.58 9.07 -31.97
CA GLU A 405 -43.50 10.39 -31.31
C GLU A 405 -44.12 10.31 -29.92
N LYS A 406 -43.29 10.46 -28.88
CA LYS A 406 -43.72 10.88 -27.55
C LYS A 406 -43.00 12.18 -27.23
N ILE A 407 -43.77 13.25 -27.04
CA ILE A 407 -43.30 14.55 -26.57
C ILE A 407 -42.78 14.35 -25.14
N SER A 408 -41.46 14.42 -24.94
CA SER A 408 -40.84 14.47 -23.62
C SER A 408 -40.70 15.93 -23.17
N PRO A 409 -40.85 16.24 -21.87
CA PRO A 409 -40.63 17.60 -21.38
C PRO A 409 -39.18 17.99 -21.66
N ARG A 410 -38.99 19.14 -22.30
CA ARG A 410 -37.69 19.76 -22.60
C ARG A 410 -36.75 19.61 -21.40
N SER A 411 -35.72 18.77 -21.54
CA SER A 411 -34.54 18.81 -20.68
C SER A 411 -33.99 20.24 -20.79
N ILE A 412 -34.03 20.98 -19.68
CA ILE A 412 -33.32 22.24 -19.54
C ILE A 412 -31.85 21.86 -19.71
N ARG A 413 -31.27 22.21 -20.88
CA ARG A 413 -29.81 22.17 -21.05
C ARG A 413 -29.24 23.05 -19.95
N GLY A 414 -28.46 22.46 -19.05
CA GLY A 414 -27.64 23.22 -18.10
C GLY A 414 -26.77 24.25 -18.83
N PRO A 415 -26.33 25.30 -18.13
CA PRO A 415 -25.56 26.39 -18.74
C PRO A 415 -24.32 25.85 -19.48
N PRO A 416 -23.87 26.52 -20.56
CA PRO A 416 -22.70 26.11 -21.32
C PRO A 416 -21.47 26.01 -20.42
N ALA A 417 -20.59 25.05 -20.71
CA ALA A 417 -19.42 24.67 -19.91
C ALA A 417 -18.40 25.78 -19.64
N GLU A 418 -18.56 26.98 -20.23
CA GLU A 418 -17.70 28.15 -20.06
C GLU A 418 -17.97 28.98 -18.78
N ARG A 419 -18.91 28.59 -17.92
CA ARG A 419 -19.31 29.37 -16.72
C ARG A 419 -19.06 28.71 -15.37
N LEU A 420 -18.42 27.55 -15.29
CA LEU A 420 -18.09 26.97 -13.98
C LEU A 420 -16.75 27.53 -13.49
N PRO A 421 -16.71 28.29 -12.38
CA PRO A 421 -15.48 28.83 -11.83
C PRO A 421 -14.49 27.71 -11.48
N ASP A 422 -13.19 27.98 -11.63
CA ASP A 422 -12.13 27.02 -11.35
C ASP A 422 -12.23 26.55 -9.89
N ARG A 423 -12.34 25.23 -9.70
CA ARG A 423 -12.44 24.60 -8.39
C ARG A 423 -11.07 24.52 -7.73
N MET A 424 -10.73 25.57 -6.99
CA MET A 424 -9.41 25.75 -6.37
C MET A 424 -9.35 25.32 -4.89
N ALA A 425 -10.47 24.81 -4.33
CA ALA A 425 -10.53 24.38 -2.95
C ALA A 425 -9.75 23.09 -2.72
N SER A 426 -8.81 23.11 -1.77
CA SER A 426 -8.07 21.93 -1.31
C SER A 426 -8.54 21.54 0.09
N VAL A 427 -8.49 20.25 0.43
CA VAL A 427 -8.73 19.80 1.81
C VAL A 427 -7.57 20.26 2.68
N ILE A 428 -7.90 20.99 3.75
CA ILE A 428 -6.96 21.53 4.72
C ILE A 428 -7.42 21.13 6.11
N TRP A 429 -6.49 20.65 6.93
CA TRP A 429 -6.73 20.42 8.36
C TRP A 429 -5.49 20.74 9.18
N THR A 430 -5.64 20.78 10.50
CA THR A 430 -4.52 20.98 11.42
C THR A 430 -4.30 19.70 12.21
N THR A 431 -3.03 19.26 12.30
CA THR A 431 -2.67 18.12 13.13
C THR A 431 -2.88 18.43 14.63
N PRO A 432 -3.00 17.42 15.51
CA PRO A 432 -3.07 17.64 16.96
C PRO A 432 -1.88 18.40 17.56
N VAL A 433 -0.76 18.48 16.83
CA VAL A 433 0.45 19.23 17.24
C VAL A 433 0.53 20.64 16.63
N GLY A 434 -0.52 21.09 15.92
CA GLY A 434 -0.60 22.44 15.36
C GLY A 434 -0.01 22.62 13.96
N LEU A 435 0.56 21.57 13.34
CA LEU A 435 1.06 21.65 11.97
C LEU A 435 -0.13 21.70 10.98
N PRO A 436 -0.19 22.69 10.05
CA PRO A 436 -1.18 22.70 8.99
C PRO A 436 -0.83 21.65 7.93
N VAL A 437 -1.85 20.94 7.46
CA VAL A 437 -1.75 19.98 6.35
C VAL A 437 -2.65 20.44 5.23
N VAL A 438 -2.06 20.62 4.05
CA VAL A 438 -2.74 21.02 2.82
C VAL A 438 -2.53 19.91 1.79
N GLN A 439 -3.62 19.36 1.25
CA GLN A 439 -3.48 18.35 0.20
C GLN A 439 -2.96 18.98 -1.10
N PRO A 440 -1.82 18.50 -1.66
CA PRO A 440 -1.20 19.10 -2.83
C PRO A 440 -1.73 18.52 -4.16
N TYR A 441 -2.93 17.94 -4.15
CA TYR A 441 -3.51 17.27 -5.31
C TYR A 441 -4.14 18.30 -6.25
N ARG A 442 -3.39 18.68 -7.28
CA ARG A 442 -3.80 19.65 -8.30
C ARG A 442 -3.67 19.03 -9.69
N GLU A 443 -4.52 19.48 -10.61
CA GLU A 443 -4.34 19.19 -12.02
C GLU A 443 -3.23 20.10 -12.56
N TYR A 444 -2.08 19.51 -12.90
CA TYR A 444 -0.98 20.24 -13.52
C TYR A 444 -1.17 20.27 -15.03
N LYS A 445 -1.18 21.47 -15.61
CA LYS A 445 -1.15 21.65 -17.07
C LYS A 445 0.30 21.61 -17.53
N SER A 446 0.64 20.57 -18.28
CA SER A 446 1.94 20.48 -18.93
C SER A 446 2.04 21.48 -20.09
N LYS A 447 3.23 22.03 -20.28
CA LYS A 447 3.60 22.84 -21.45
C LYS A 447 4.88 22.29 -22.05
N GLU A 448 4.96 22.30 -23.36
CA GLU A 448 6.19 21.98 -24.08
C GLU A 448 7.13 23.19 -23.99
N VAL A 449 8.34 22.96 -23.48
CA VAL A 449 9.39 23.97 -23.38
C VAL A 449 10.58 23.46 -24.18
N SER A 450 11.05 24.26 -25.14
CA SER A 450 12.25 23.95 -25.91
C SER A 450 13.47 24.67 -25.35
N ASP A 451 14.56 23.91 -25.19
CA ASP A 451 15.90 24.47 -25.00
C ASP A 451 16.80 24.22 -26.22
N GLU A 452 18.09 24.58 -26.13
CA GLU A 452 19.06 24.45 -27.22
C GLU A 452 19.35 22.99 -27.63
N PHE A 453 18.99 22.02 -26.78
CA PHE A 453 19.24 20.60 -27.01
C PHE A 453 17.98 19.90 -27.49
N GLU A 454 16.86 19.97 -26.75
CA GLU A 454 15.62 19.26 -27.08
C GLU A 454 14.36 19.97 -26.52
N ALA A 455 13.20 19.63 -27.09
CA ALA A 455 11.91 19.99 -26.51
C ALA A 455 11.53 18.99 -25.42
N PHE A 456 11.19 19.48 -24.22
CA PHE A 456 10.74 18.64 -23.12
C PHE A 456 9.43 19.16 -22.53
N GLU A 457 8.61 18.23 -22.06
CA GLU A 457 7.34 18.53 -21.44
C GLU A 457 7.56 18.91 -19.97
N LYS A 458 7.19 20.13 -19.59
CA LYS A 458 7.31 20.63 -18.22
C LYS A 458 5.93 20.95 -17.66
N SER A 459 5.62 20.41 -16.48
CA SER A 459 4.49 20.86 -15.67
C SER A 459 4.94 22.03 -14.81
N ASP A 460 4.37 23.22 -15.04
CA ASP A 460 4.56 24.34 -14.12
C ASP A 460 3.59 24.17 -12.94
N GLY A 461 4.15 23.94 -11.75
CA GLY A 461 3.39 23.94 -10.51
C GLY A 461 3.07 25.37 -10.10
N GLY A 462 1.82 25.78 -10.33
CA GLY A 462 1.27 27.07 -9.88
C GLY A 462 0.93 27.10 -8.40
#